data_AF-A0A519TD87-F1
#
_entry.id   AF-A0A519TD87-F1
#
_cell.length_a   1.000
_cell.length_b   1.000
_cell.length_c   1.000
_cell.angle_alpha   90.00
_cell.angle_beta   90.00
_cell.angle_gamma   90.00
#
_symmetry.space_group_name_H-M   'P 1'
#
loop_
_entity.id
_entity.type
_entity.pdbx_description
1 polymer ?
#
loop_
_entity_poly.entity_id
_entity_poly.type
_entity_poly.pdbx_seq_one_letter_code
_entity_poly.pdbx_strand_id
1 'polypeptide(L)'
;MQVTIDKNSGYCFGVEFAIQMAEDELQQSADATLYCLGDIVHNRMEVERLHQQGLRVIDREQLGTLHDCKVLIRAHGEAPETYQLALRNNLELIDASCPVVLKLQNRVKHAY
;
A
#
# COMPACT_ATOMS: atom_id res chain seq x y z
N MET A 1 24.10 32.53 -4.56
CA MET A 1 22.69 32.08 -4.65
C MET A 1 22.36 31.40 -3.33
N GLN A 2 21.30 31.83 -2.64
CA GLN A 2 20.84 31.22 -1.40
C GLN A 2 19.55 30.44 -1.70
N VAL A 3 19.53 29.14 -1.36
CA VAL A 3 18.38 28.26 -1.56
C VAL A 3 17.83 27.88 -0.19
N THR A 4 16.52 27.98 -0.02
CA THR A 4 15.80 27.62 1.21
C THR A 4 14.71 26.60 0.91
N ILE A 5 14.58 25.57 1.74
CA ILE A 5 13.58 24.52 1.62
C ILE A 5 12.48 24.77 2.67
N ASP A 6 11.21 24.71 2.26
CA ASP A 6 10.09 24.81 3.20
C ASP A 6 10.02 23.56 4.08
N LYS A 7 9.87 23.74 5.39
CA LYS A 7 9.85 22.67 6.38
C LYS A 7 8.70 21.66 6.22
N ASN A 8 7.66 21.99 5.45
CA ASN A 8 6.53 21.12 5.16
C ASN A 8 6.66 20.44 3.78
N SER A 9 7.78 20.64 3.08
CA SER A 9 8.04 19.97 1.81
C SER A 9 8.36 18.50 2.04
N GLY A 10 7.74 17.61 1.26
CA GLY A 10 8.04 16.19 1.30
C GLY A 10 6.80 15.33 1.46
N TYR A 11 6.98 14.19 2.12
CA TYR A 11 5.91 13.24 2.36
C TYR A 11 4.97 13.73 3.46
N CYS A 12 3.68 13.42 3.31
CA CYS A 12 2.76 13.49 4.43
C CYS A 12 2.88 12.20 5.25
N PHE A 13 2.39 12.24 6.50
CA PHE A 13 2.47 11.08 7.38
C PHE A 13 1.85 9.79 6.78
N GLY A 14 0.81 9.91 5.95
CA GLY A 14 0.16 8.77 5.32
C GLY A 14 1.02 8.11 4.24
N VAL A 15 1.84 8.89 3.55
CA VAL A 15 2.82 8.39 2.59
C VAL A 15 4.00 7.77 3.32
N GLU A 16 4.53 8.43 4.36
CA GLU A 16 5.61 7.89 5.19
C GLU A 16 5.22 6.55 5.80
N PHE A 17 4.03 6.47 6.38
CA PHE A 17 3.47 5.24 6.96
C PHE A 17 3.39 4.11 5.93
N ALA A 18 2.86 4.40 4.73
CA ALA A 18 2.71 3.37 3.71
C ALA A 18 4.07 2.85 3.20
N ILE A 19 5.02 3.74 2.97
CA ILE A 19 6.38 3.36 2.56
C ILE A 19 7.05 2.53 3.67
N GLN A 20 6.98 2.97 4.93
CA GLN A 20 7.60 2.26 6.05
C GLN A 20 7.04 0.84 6.19
N MET A 21 5.73 0.67 6.08
CA MET A 21 5.11 -0.66 6.12
C MET A 21 5.59 -1.57 4.99
N ALA A 22 5.72 -1.04 3.77
CA ALA A 22 6.25 -1.82 2.66
C ALA A 22 7.70 -2.25 2.90
N GLU A 23 8.54 -1.33 3.40
CA GLU A 23 9.94 -1.63 3.72
C GLU A 23 10.07 -2.67 4.83
N ASP A 24 9.29 -2.54 5.91
CA ASP A 24 9.30 -3.48 7.04
C ASP A 24 8.91 -4.89 6.59
N GLU A 25 7.90 -5.02 5.71
CA GLU A 25 7.47 -6.32 5.18
C GLU A 25 8.51 -6.94 4.23
N LEU A 26 9.13 -6.13 3.39
CA LEU A 26 10.20 -6.55 2.48
C LEU A 26 11.45 -7.00 3.26
N GLN A 27 11.74 -6.38 4.41
CA GLN A 27 12.85 -6.80 5.28
C GLN A 27 12.55 -8.10 6.04
N GLN A 28 11.33 -8.26 6.55
CA GLN A 28 10.92 -9.45 7.30
C GLN A 28 10.82 -10.70 6.41
N SER A 29 10.51 -10.51 5.13
CA SER A 29 10.21 -11.58 4.18
C SER A 29 11.18 -11.57 3.01
N ALA A 30 12.49 -11.55 3.28
CA ALA A 30 13.53 -11.36 2.26
C ALA A 30 13.46 -12.32 1.06
N ASP A 31 12.89 -13.52 1.24
CA ASP A 31 12.72 -14.53 0.18
C ASP A 31 11.31 -14.54 -0.46
N ALA A 32 10.37 -13.72 0.03
CA ALA A 32 8.98 -13.69 -0.43
C ALA A 32 8.66 -12.41 -1.22
N THR A 33 7.90 -12.57 -2.31
CA THR A 33 7.42 -11.42 -3.11
C THR A 33 6.30 -10.70 -2.36
N LEU A 34 6.45 -9.39 -2.16
CA LEU A 34 5.36 -8.55 -1.66
C LEU A 34 4.62 -7.93 -2.84
N TYR A 35 3.36 -8.32 -3.03
CA TYR A 35 2.51 -7.69 -4.03
C TYR A 35 1.90 -6.40 -3.48
N CYS A 36 1.76 -5.37 -4.30
CA CYS A 36 1.09 -4.12 -3.94
C CYS A 36 -0.05 -3.87 -4.92
N LEU A 37 -1.26 -3.69 -4.41
CA LEU A 37 -2.42 -3.42 -5.26
C LEU A 37 -2.40 -1.97 -5.73
N GLY A 38 -1.91 -1.76 -6.96
CA GLY A 38 -1.60 -0.46 -7.53
C GLY A 38 -0.33 0.17 -6.98
N ASP A 39 0.06 1.32 -7.54
CA ASP A 39 1.22 2.06 -7.07
C ASP A 39 1.03 2.50 -5.61
N ILE A 40 2.00 2.17 -4.76
CA ILE A 40 2.01 2.54 -3.33
C ILE A 40 1.88 4.05 -3.13
N VAL A 41 2.55 4.82 -3.98
CA VAL A 41 2.44 6.28 -4.13
C VAL A 41 2.62 6.66 -5.60
N HIS A 42 2.09 7.81 -6.01
CA HIS A 42 2.28 8.35 -7.36
C HIS A 42 3.66 9.03 -7.51
N ASN A 43 4.73 8.30 -7.21
CA ASN A 43 6.12 8.72 -7.37
C ASN A 43 6.92 7.60 -8.02
N ARG A 44 7.26 7.77 -9.30
CA ARG A 44 7.94 6.75 -10.10
C ARG A 44 9.28 6.30 -9.49
N MET A 45 10.07 7.23 -8.95
CA MET A 45 11.38 6.88 -8.37
C MET A 45 11.20 6.00 -7.13
N GLU A 46 10.16 6.27 -6.34
CA GLU A 46 9.89 5.50 -5.13
C GLU A 46 9.32 4.11 -5.45
N VAL A 47 8.43 4.03 -6.44
CA VAL A 47 7.94 2.74 -6.95
C VAL A 47 9.10 1.89 -7.48
N GLU A 48 10.03 2.49 -8.24
CA GLU A 48 11.20 1.79 -8.78
C GLU A 48 12.16 1.32 -7.67
N ARG A 49 12.39 2.15 -6.64
CA ARG A 49 13.20 1.79 -5.47
C ARG A 49 12.63 0.57 -4.74
N LEU A 50 11.34 0.58 -4.43
CA LEU A 50 10.69 -0.54 -3.73
C LEU A 50 10.60 -1.78 -4.63
N HIS A 51 10.45 -1.61 -5.94
CA HIS A 51 10.48 -2.73 -6.88
C HIS A 51 11.83 -3.46 -6.87
N GLN A 52 12.94 -2.72 -6.79
CA GLN A 52 14.29 -3.29 -6.65
C GLN A 52 14.47 -4.05 -5.33
N GLN A 53 13.68 -3.72 -4.30
CA GLN A 53 13.68 -4.41 -3.01
C GLN A 53 12.76 -5.63 -2.96
N GLY A 54 11.95 -5.88 -3.99
CA GLY A 54 11.07 -7.06 -4.07
C GLY A 54 9.58 -6.76 -4.18
N LEU A 55 9.17 -5.48 -4.13
CA LEU A 55 7.78 -5.09 -4.33
C LEU A 55 7.33 -5.38 -5.77
N ARG A 56 6.13 -5.92 -5.97
CA ARG A 56 5.52 -6.10 -7.30
C ARG A 56 4.17 -5.43 -7.34
N VAL A 57 4.03 -4.40 -8.15
CA VAL A 57 2.74 -3.74 -8.37
C VAL A 57 1.86 -4.63 -9.21
N ILE A 58 0.60 -4.80 -8.78
CA ILE A 58 -0.43 -5.58 -9.47
C ILE A 58 -1.71 -4.75 -9.60
N ASP A 59 -2.53 -5.11 -10.57
CA ASP A 59 -3.90 -4.61 -10.68
C ASP A 59 -4.92 -5.56 -10.02
N ARG A 60 -6.20 -5.17 -10.10
CA ARG A 60 -7.31 -5.94 -9.53
C ARG A 60 -7.58 -7.27 -10.25
N GLU A 61 -7.29 -7.36 -11.54
CA GLU A 61 -7.46 -8.61 -12.29
C GLU A 61 -6.41 -9.64 -11.82
N GLN A 62 -5.17 -9.19 -11.70
CA GLN A 62 -4.06 -9.98 -11.18
C GLN A 62 -4.31 -10.41 -9.73
N LEU A 63 -4.83 -9.53 -8.87
CA LEU A 63 -5.23 -9.87 -7.50
C LEU A 63 -6.13 -11.10 -7.45
N GLY A 64 -7.09 -11.22 -8.37
CA GLY A 64 -8.01 -12.35 -8.44
C GLY A 64 -7.37 -13.69 -8.76
N THR A 65 -6.13 -13.68 -9.29
CA THR A 65 -5.38 -14.88 -9.64
C THR A 65 -4.39 -15.33 -8.56
N LEU A 66 -4.06 -14.45 -7.61
CA LEU A 66 -3.15 -14.75 -6.51
C LEU A 66 -3.82 -15.59 -5.43
N HIS A 67 -3.03 -16.47 -4.80
CA HIS A 67 -3.42 -17.32 -3.68
C HIS A 67 -2.24 -17.47 -2.71
N ASP A 68 -2.52 -17.63 -1.42
CA ASP A 68 -1.53 -17.99 -0.38
C ASP A 68 -0.30 -17.05 -0.32
N CYS A 69 -0.50 -15.76 -0.55
CA CYS A 69 0.59 -14.77 -0.57
C CYS A 69 0.21 -13.46 0.10
N LYS A 70 1.22 -12.60 0.31
CA LYS A 70 1.09 -11.27 0.92
C LYS A 70 0.73 -10.21 -0.12
N VAL A 71 -0.28 -9.41 0.18
CA VAL A 71 -0.68 -8.26 -0.64
C VAL A 71 -0.82 -7.01 0.22
N LEU A 72 -0.07 -5.97 -0.15
CA LEU A 72 -0.15 -4.65 0.45
C LEU A 72 -1.26 -3.82 -0.19
N ILE A 73 -2.14 -3.26 0.65
CA ILE A 73 -3.10 -2.24 0.28
C ILE A 73 -2.47 -0.88 0.51
N ARG A 74 -2.49 -0.05 -0.52
CA ARG A 74 -1.86 1.27 -0.55
C ARG A 74 -2.61 2.32 0.28
N ALA A 75 -1.99 3.48 0.49
CA ALA A 75 -2.48 4.56 1.36
C ALA A 75 -3.91 5.05 1.10
N HIS A 76 -4.44 4.84 -0.11
CA HIS A 76 -5.78 5.26 -0.53
C HIS A 76 -6.89 4.28 -0.12
N GLY A 77 -6.53 3.11 0.40
CA GLY A 77 -7.46 2.05 0.76
C GLY A 77 -8.21 1.46 -0.42
N GLU A 78 -9.02 0.45 -0.10
CA GLU A 78 -9.71 -0.38 -1.08
C GLU A 78 -11.18 -0.58 -0.72
N ALA A 79 -11.97 -1.02 -1.69
CA ALA A 79 -13.38 -1.30 -1.51
C ALA A 79 -13.61 -2.62 -0.75
N PRO A 80 -14.76 -2.81 -0.07
CA PRO A 80 -15.05 -4.02 0.72
C PRO A 80 -14.86 -5.34 -0.06
N GLU A 81 -15.11 -5.34 -1.36
CA GLU A 81 -15.00 -6.52 -2.23
C GLU A 81 -13.56 -7.01 -2.35
N THR A 82 -12.57 -6.09 -2.27
CA THR A 82 -11.15 -6.42 -2.27
C THR A 82 -10.78 -7.29 -1.05
N TYR A 83 -11.26 -6.91 0.14
CA TYR A 83 -11.02 -7.69 1.37
C TYR A 83 -11.72 -9.05 1.33
N GLN A 84 -12.93 -9.11 0.78
CA GLN A 84 -13.64 -10.38 0.60
C GLN A 84 -12.91 -11.31 -0.38
N LEU A 85 -12.38 -10.78 -1.48
CA LEU A 85 -11.58 -11.53 -2.43
C LEU A 85 -10.32 -12.09 -1.77
N ALA A 86 -9.61 -11.25 -1.01
CA ALA A 86 -8.41 -11.67 -0.29
C ALA A 86 -8.69 -12.82 0.69
N LEU A 87 -9.77 -12.73 1.47
CA LEU A 87 -10.19 -13.82 2.35
C LEU A 87 -10.48 -15.12 1.60
N ARG A 88 -11.16 -15.04 0.44
CA ARG A 88 -11.47 -16.23 -0.38
C ARG A 88 -10.22 -16.89 -0.95
N ASN A 89 -9.23 -16.10 -1.32
CA ASN A 89 -7.99 -16.56 -1.94
C ASN A 89 -6.86 -16.83 -0.92
N ASN A 90 -7.17 -16.79 0.38
CA ASN A 90 -6.18 -16.94 1.47
C ASN A 90 -4.99 -15.97 1.33
N LEU A 91 -5.26 -14.72 0.96
CA LEU A 91 -4.25 -13.67 0.88
C LEU A 91 -4.06 -13.01 2.24
N GLU A 92 -2.80 -12.86 2.64
CA GLU A 92 -2.44 -12.07 3.82
C GLU A 92 -2.40 -10.58 3.41
N LEU A 93 -3.36 -9.81 3.90
CA LEU A 93 -3.43 -8.38 3.60
C LEU A 93 -2.61 -7.56 4.59
N ILE A 94 -1.71 -6.75 4.06
CA ILE A 94 -0.99 -5.70 4.78
C ILE A 94 -1.67 -4.37 4.45
N ASP A 95 -2.52 -3.86 5.34
CA ASP A 95 -3.29 -2.66 5.08
C ASP A 95 -2.54 -1.38 5.48
N ALA A 96 -1.92 -0.75 4.49
CA ALA A 96 -1.20 0.50 4.66
C ALA A 96 -2.07 1.74 4.39
N SER A 97 -3.40 1.60 4.43
CA SER A 97 -4.34 2.71 4.27
C SER A 97 -4.09 3.82 5.28
N CYS A 98 -4.09 5.06 4.80
CA CYS A 98 -3.92 6.22 5.67
C CYS A 98 -5.06 6.28 6.71
N PRO A 99 -4.78 6.47 8.01
CA PRO A 99 -5.80 6.59 9.06
C PRO A 99 -6.86 7.66 8.79
N VAL A 100 -6.54 8.73 8.05
CA VAL A 100 -7.52 9.74 7.62
C VAL A 100 -8.53 9.14 6.64
N VAL A 101 -8.06 8.32 5.69
CA VAL A 101 -8.90 7.61 4.72
C VAL A 101 -9.76 6.57 5.42
N LEU A 102 -9.17 5.73 6.28
CA LEU A 102 -9.91 4.73 7.05
C LEU A 102 -11.01 5.36 7.91
N LYS A 103 -10.74 6.51 8.53
CA LYS A 103 -11.74 7.26 9.30
C LYS A 103 -12.90 7.75 8.42
N LEU A 104 -12.60 8.20 7.20
CA LEU A 104 -13.63 8.60 6.23
C LEU A 104 -14.47 7.40 5.77
N GLN A 105 -13.83 6.31 5.35
CA GLN A 105 -14.50 5.09 4.91
C GLN A 105 -15.41 4.52 6.01
N ASN A 106 -14.92 4.47 7.26
CA ASN A 106 -15.72 4.05 8.40
C ASN A 106 -16.94 4.94 8.62
N ARG A 107 -16.83 6.27 8.48
CA ARG A 107 -17.98 7.17 8.59
C ARG A 107 -19.02 6.88 7.51
N VAL A 108 -18.59 6.68 6.26
CA VAL A 108 -19.50 6.37 5.15
C VAL A 108 -20.21 5.03 5.41
N LYS A 109 -19.49 4.01 5.87
CA LYS A 109 -20.05 2.69 6.20
C LYS A 109 -21.13 2.69 7.29
N HIS A 110 -21.08 3.64 8.23
CA HIS A 110 -22.09 3.73 9.30
C HIS A 110 -23.25 4.68 8.97
N ALA A 111 -23.10 5.51 7.94
CA ALA A 111 -24.12 6.45 7.50
C ALA A 111 -25.15 5.83 6.54
N TYR A 112 -24.81 4.68 5.94
CA TYR A 112 -25.60 3.90 5.00
C TYR A 112 -25.63 2.44 5.45
#